data_AF-A0A9D2E4I6-F1
#
_entry.id   AF-A0A9D2E4I6-F1
#
_cell.length_a   1.000
_cell.length_b   1.000
_cell.length_c   1.000
_cell.angle_alpha   90.00
_cell.angle_beta   90.00
_cell.angle_gamma   90.00
#
_symmetry.space_group_name_H-M   'P 1'
#
loop_
_entity.id
_entity.type
_entity.pdbx_description
1 polymer ?
#
loop_
_entity_poly.entity_id
_entity_poly.type
_entity_poly.pdbx_seq_one_letter_code
_entity_poly.pdbx_strand_id
1 'polypeptide(L)'
;MEDRKQFTFYASFHEAAQTLDALEDRGALYEAICAYALYGTEPHLNGTAAGMFALIRPNLDASRRKASNRLGKKQSDNKTTSKQHQTEKKREDESKEEKEKEKEKE
;
A
#
# COMPACT_ATOMS: atom_id res chain seq x y z
N MET A 1 11.02 -6.60 -16.49
CA MET A 1 9.93 -6.26 -15.56
C MET A 1 10.12 -4.81 -15.20
N GLU A 2 9.10 -3.97 -15.33
CA GLU A 2 9.20 -2.56 -14.94
C GLU A 2 9.48 -2.46 -13.43
N ASP A 3 10.53 -1.73 -13.03
CA ASP A 3 10.90 -1.58 -11.62
C ASP A 3 9.91 -0.66 -10.90
N ARG A 4 8.88 -1.26 -10.28
CA ARG A 4 7.93 -0.54 -9.42
C ARG A 4 8.66 -0.03 -8.17
N LYS A 5 8.68 1.29 -7.98
CA LYS A 5 9.37 1.93 -6.83
C LYS A 5 8.51 2.09 -5.57
N GLN A 6 7.19 1.95 -5.68
CA GLN A 6 6.28 2.14 -4.55
C GLN A 6 4.99 1.32 -4.68
N PHE A 7 4.37 1.01 -3.56
CA PHE A 7 3.01 0.48 -3.49
C PHE A 7 2.26 1.07 -2.29
N THR A 8 0.94 0.95 -2.30
CA THR A 8 0.11 1.37 -1.16
C THR A 8 0.11 0.25 -0.12
N PHE A 9 0.52 0.59 1.10
CA PHE A 9 0.45 -0.28 2.25
C PHE A 9 -0.70 0.19 3.14
N TYR A 10 -1.72 -0.66 3.34
CA TYR A 10 -2.88 -0.33 4.17
C TYR A 10 -2.65 -0.77 5.61
N ALA A 11 -3.21 -0.04 6.57
CA ALA A 11 -3.14 -0.39 8.00
C ALA A 11 -3.64 -1.82 8.28
N SER A 12 -4.67 -2.26 7.55
CA SER A 12 -5.22 -3.62 7.64
C SER A 12 -4.20 -4.72 7.33
N PHE A 13 -3.16 -4.44 6.53
CA PHE A 13 -2.09 -5.41 6.28
C PHE A 13 -1.21 -5.60 7.52
N HIS A 14 -0.94 -4.50 8.23
CA HIS A 14 -0.23 -4.56 9.50
C HIS A 14 -1.08 -5.27 10.56
N GLU A 15 -2.36 -4.92 10.69
CA GLU A 15 -3.29 -5.59 11.62
C GLU A 15 -3.38 -7.10 11.36
N ALA A 16 -3.50 -7.51 10.10
CA ALA A 16 -3.50 -8.93 9.72
C ALA A 16 -2.20 -9.63 10.16
N ALA A 17 -1.04 -9.02 9.96
CA ALA A 17 0.22 -9.58 10.44
C ALA A 17 0.26 -9.67 11.98
N GLN A 18 -0.28 -8.70 12.70
CA GLN A 18 -0.33 -8.75 14.18
C GLN A 18 -1.20 -9.89 14.73
N THR A 19 -2.07 -10.51 13.91
CA THR A 19 -2.84 -11.70 14.32
C THR A 19 -2.01 -13.00 14.34
N LEU A 20 -0.82 -13.00 13.74
CA LEU A 20 0.09 -14.15 13.75
C LEU A 20 0.88 -14.14 15.06
N ASP A 21 0.99 -15.28 15.76
CA ASP A 21 1.70 -15.30 17.05
C ASP A 21 3.23 -15.30 16.87
N ALA A 22 3.73 -16.03 15.88
CA ALA A 22 5.16 -16.15 15.62
C ALA A 22 5.71 -14.92 14.89
N LEU A 23 6.80 -14.35 15.41
CA LEU A 23 7.48 -13.22 14.78
C LEU A 23 8.02 -13.57 13.38
N GLU A 24 8.46 -14.81 13.18
CA GLU A 24 8.91 -15.32 11.89
C GLU A 24 7.78 -15.29 10.85
N ASP A 25 6.58 -15.73 11.22
CA ASP A 25 5.40 -15.70 10.33
C ASP A 25 5.01 -14.25 9.96
N ARG A 26 5.11 -13.32 10.92
CA ARG A 26 4.90 -11.88 10.65
C ARG A 26 5.91 -11.35 9.65
N GLY A 27 7.19 -11.65 9.87
CA GLY A 27 8.29 -11.27 8.99
C GLY A 27 8.09 -11.82 7.58
N ALA A 28 7.79 -13.12 7.47
CA ALA A 28 7.52 -13.79 6.21
C ALA A 28 6.32 -13.17 5.47
N LEU A 29 5.24 -12.83 6.18
CA LEU A 29 4.09 -12.14 5.59
C LEU A 29 4.45 -10.74 5.07
N TYR A 30 5.21 -9.94 5.82
CA TYR A 30 5.65 -8.62 5.35
C TYR A 30 6.57 -8.72 4.13
N GLU A 31 7.52 -9.66 4.15
CA GLU A 31 8.40 -9.93 3.02
C GLU A 31 7.59 -10.34 1.78
N ALA A 32 6.63 -11.25 1.94
CA ALA A 32 5.73 -11.68 0.89
C ALA A 32 4.92 -10.52 0.28
N ILE A 33 4.36 -9.64 1.11
CA ILE A 33 3.61 -8.46 0.65
C ILE A 33 4.52 -7.55 -0.18
N CYS A 34 5.72 -7.24 0.31
CA CYS A 34 6.68 -6.38 -0.38
C CYS A 34 7.16 -6.99 -1.70
N ALA A 35 7.60 -8.26 -1.66
CA ALA A 35 8.11 -8.97 -2.82
C ALA A 35 7.05 -9.09 -3.93
N TYR A 36 5.82 -9.44 -3.55
CA TYR A 36 4.72 -9.53 -4.50
C TYR A 36 4.29 -8.16 -5.04
N ALA A 37 4.16 -7.16 -4.17
CA ALA A 37 3.69 -5.84 -4.58
C ALA A 37 4.68 -5.12 -5.50
N LEU A 38 5.97 -5.19 -5.18
CA LEU A 38 7.05 -4.51 -5.91
C LEU A 38 7.49 -5.29 -7.15
N TYR A 39 7.82 -6.57 -6.99
CA TYR A 39 8.48 -7.37 -8.02
C TYR A 39 7.54 -8.38 -8.68
N GLY A 40 6.40 -8.68 -8.05
CA GLY A 40 5.50 -9.72 -8.53
C GLY A 40 5.96 -11.13 -8.25
N THR A 41 6.91 -11.30 -7.33
CA THR A 41 7.38 -12.61 -6.91
C THR A 41 6.30 -13.31 -6.11
N GLU A 42 5.91 -14.51 -6.52
CA GLU A 42 4.94 -15.31 -5.78
C GLU A 42 5.58 -15.76 -4.45
N PRO A 43 4.97 -15.47 -3.30
CA PRO A 43 5.55 -15.83 -2.02
C PRO A 43 5.38 -17.31 -1.72
N HIS A 44 6.37 -17.87 -1.02
CA HIS A 44 6.29 -19.24 -0.50
C HIS A 44 5.99 -19.19 1.00
N LEU A 45 4.71 -19.20 1.34
CA LEU A 45 4.22 -19.19 2.72
C LEU A 45 3.46 -20.49 3.02
N ASN A 46 3.40 -20.84 4.30
CA ASN A 46 2.61 -21.94 4.82
C ASN A 46 1.71 -21.47 5.98
N GLY A 47 0.83 -22.36 6.44
CA GLY A 47 -0.01 -22.15 7.62
C GLY A 47 -0.86 -20.87 7.57
N THR A 48 -0.96 -20.19 8.72
CA THR A 48 -1.80 -19.00 8.89
C THR A 48 -1.29 -17.82 8.07
N ALA A 49 0.04 -17.65 7.93
CA ALA A 49 0.63 -16.58 7.13
C ALA A 49 0.21 -16.67 5.65
N ALA A 50 0.18 -17.88 5.08
CA ALA A 50 -0.33 -18.11 3.72
C ALA A 50 -1.80 -17.70 3.58
N GLY A 51 -2.64 -18.03 4.57
CA GLY A 51 -4.04 -17.62 4.62
C GLY A 51 -4.21 -16.10 4.66
N MET A 52 -3.44 -15.41 5.49
CA MET A 52 -3.45 -13.94 5.57
C MET A 52 -3.00 -13.30 4.26
N PHE A 53 -1.94 -13.83 3.64
CA PHE A 53 -1.50 -13.36 2.33
C PHE A 53 -2.59 -13.55 1.27
N ALA A 54 -3.26 -14.70 1.25
CA ALA A 54 -4.35 -14.97 0.31
C ALA A 54 -5.50 -13.94 0.44
N LEU A 55 -5.81 -13.48 1.66
CA LEU A 55 -6.81 -12.44 1.91
C LEU A 55 -6.33 -11.03 1.49
N ILE A 56 -5.04 -10.75 1.61
CA ILE A 56 -4.43 -9.47 1.19
C ILE A 56 -4.26 -9.38 -0.33
N ARG A 57 -3.95 -10.51 -0.99
CA ARG A 57 -3.60 -10.61 -2.41
C ARG A 57 -4.54 -9.87 -3.37
N PRO A 58 -5.88 -9.94 -3.26
CA PRO A 58 -6.78 -9.22 -4.16
C PRO A 58 -6.54 -7.70 -4.20
N ASN A 59 -6.16 -7.10 -3.06
CA ASN A 59 -5.82 -5.69 -2.98
C ASN A 59 -4.49 -5.37 -3.68
N LEU A 60 -3.50 -6.24 -3.52
CA LEU A 60 -2.21 -6.11 -4.20
C LEU A 60 -2.37 -6.27 -5.72
N ASP A 61 -3.18 -7.23 -6.17
CA ASP A 61 -3.50 -7.45 -7.58
C ASP A 61 -4.18 -6.23 -8.20
N ALA A 62 -5.18 -5.67 -7.50
CA ALA A 62 -5.83 -4.45 -7.94
C ALA A 62 -4.86 -3.28 -8.02
N SER A 63 -3.96 -3.14 -7.04
CA SER A 63 -2.91 -2.13 -7.02
C SER A 63 -1.94 -2.27 -8.20
N ARG A 64 -1.48 -3.49 -8.49
CA ARG A 64 -0.58 -3.80 -9.62
C ARG A 64 -1.24 -3.57 -10.96
N ARG A 65 -2.49 -4.03 -11.15
CA ARG A 65 -3.27 -3.80 -12.38
C ARG A 65 -3.48 -2.31 -12.65
N LYS A 66 -3.83 -1.53 -11.63
CA LYS A 66 -3.96 -0.06 -11.74
C LYS A 66 -2.64 0.63 -12.08
N ALA A 67 -1.51 0.12 -11.62
CA ALA A 67 -0.19 0.64 -11.98
C ALA A 67 0.12 0.34 -13.46
N SER A 68 -0.05 -0.90 -13.89
CA SER A 68 0.16 -1.33 -15.28
C SER A 68 -0.71 -0.55 -16.28
N ASN A 69 -1.99 -0.33 -15.97
CA ASN A 69 -2.90 0.39 -16.86
C ASN A 69 -2.56 1.88 -17.00
N ARG A 70 -1.90 2.48 -15.98
CA ARG A 70 -1.41 3.87 -16.06
C ARG A 70 -0.20 3.99 -16.99
N LEU A 71 0.64 2.96 -17.08
CA LEU A 71 1.75 2.91 -18.03
C LEU A 71 1.23 2.74 -19.47
N GLY A 72 0.27 1.83 -19.68
CA GLY A 72 -0.33 1.62 -21.01
C GLY A 72 -1.04 2.86 -21.58
N LYS A 73 -1.71 3.65 -20.72
CA LYS A 73 -2.31 4.94 -21.13
C LYS A 73 -1.29 6.05 -21.39
N LYS A 74 -0.09 5.99 -20.82
CA LYS A 74 0.97 6.97 -21.12
C LYS A 74 1.55 6.80 -22.54
N GLN A 75 1.40 5.64 -23.18
CA GLN A 75 1.82 5.45 -24.58
C GLN A 75 0.78 5.94 -25.61
N SER A 76 -0.50 6.11 -25.25
CA SER A 76 -1.52 6.65 -26.15
C SER A 76 -1.69 8.17 -26.07
N ASP A 77 -1.36 8.78 -24.94
CA ASP A 77 -1.67 10.19 -24.69
C ASP A 77 -0.40 11.01 -24.43
N ASN A 78 0.33 11.33 -25.50
CA ASN A 78 1.28 12.46 -25.50
C ASN A 78 0.53 13.82 -25.51
N LYS A 79 -0.50 13.95 -24.67
CA LYS A 79 -1.23 15.19 -24.41
C LYS A 79 -2.19 14.96 -23.23
N THR A 80 -1.71 15.17 -22.01
CA THR A 80 -2.33 16.10 -21.05
C THR A 80 -1.74 15.94 -19.66
N THR A 81 -1.17 17.07 -19.25
CA THR A 81 -0.68 17.49 -17.95
C THR A 81 -1.64 17.18 -16.80
N SER A 82 -1.04 16.97 -15.62
CA SER A 82 -1.62 17.20 -14.28
C SER A 82 -2.62 16.17 -13.72
N LYS A 83 -2.09 15.25 -12.91
CA LYS A 83 -2.77 14.70 -11.71
C LYS A 83 -1.76 14.00 -10.79
N GLN A 84 -0.73 14.73 -10.37
CA GLN A 84 0.16 14.29 -9.27
C GLN A 84 0.10 15.18 -8.02
N HIS A 85 -0.69 16.25 -8.01
CA HIS A 85 -0.88 17.09 -6.81
C HIS A 85 -2.29 16.99 -6.23
N GLN A 86 -2.72 15.82 -5.76
CA GLN A 86 -3.99 15.74 -5.02
C GLN A 86 -3.97 14.89 -3.75
N THR A 87 -2.80 14.50 -3.24
CA THR A 87 -2.71 13.80 -1.96
C THR A 87 -1.92 14.56 -0.89
N GLU A 88 -1.17 15.60 -1.26
CA GLU A 88 -0.45 16.44 -0.27
C GLU A 88 -1.30 17.59 0.27
N LYS A 89 -2.28 18.12 -0.48
CA LYS A 89 -3.10 19.26 -0.02
C LYS A 89 -4.21 18.92 0.98
N LYS A 90 -4.49 17.63 1.26
CA LYS A 90 -5.47 17.25 2.29
C LYS A 90 -4.84 17.05 3.67
N ARG A 91 -3.51 16.98 3.78
CA ARG A 91 -2.82 16.76 5.06
C ARG A 91 -2.46 18.04 5.81
N GLU A 92 -2.58 19.21 5.20
CA GLU A 92 -2.30 20.49 5.88
C GLU A 92 -3.52 21.12 6.56
N ASP A 93 -4.76 20.75 6.20
CA ASP A 93 -5.96 21.28 6.85
C ASP A 93 -6.30 20.55 8.15
N GLU A 94 -6.17 19.21 8.20
CA GLU A 94 -6.48 18.44 9.43
C GLU A 94 -5.46 18.70 10.57
N SER A 95 -4.24 19.15 10.26
CA SER A 95 -3.24 19.48 11.28
C SER A 95 -3.37 20.88 11.89
N LYS A 96 -4.26 21.74 11.36
CA LYS A 96 -4.53 23.06 11.97
C LYS A 96 -5.70 23.02 12.95
N GLU A 97 -6.69 22.16 12.73
CA GLU A 97 -7.89 22.10 13.56
C GLU A 97 -7.66 21.39 14.92
N GLU A 98 -6.65 20.50 15.01
CA GLU A 98 -6.26 19.90 16.30
C GLU A 98 -5.41 20.83 17.18
N LYS A 99 -4.67 21.79 16.61
CA LYS A 99 -3.82 22.71 17.40
C LYS A 99 -4.57 23.88 18.02
N GLU A 100 -5.78 24.20 17.56
CA GLU A 100 -6.59 25.28 18.14
C GLU A 100 -7.42 24.82 19.36
N LYS A 101 -7.79 23.53 19.46
CA LYS A 101 -8.56 23.02 20.62
C LYS A 101 -7.74 22.81 21.90
N GLU A 102 -6.41 22.74 21.81
CA GLU A 102 -5.55 22.60 23.00
C GLU A 102 -5.25 23.93 23.72
N LYS A 103 -5.56 25.09 23.11
CA LYS A 103 -5.29 26.42 23.68
C LYS A 103 -6.45 27.06 24.44
N GLU A 104 -7.65 26.48 24.42
CA GLU A 104 -8.83 26.99 25.14
C GLU A 104 -9.09 26.30 26.49
N LYS A 105 -8.16 25.44 26.95
CA LYS A 105 -8.32 24.71 28.22
C LYS A 105 -7.23 24.97 29.27
N GLU A 106 -6.48 26.06 29.11
CA GLU A 106 -5.62 26.62 30.17
C GLU A 106 -6.16 27.97 30.64
#